data_AF-A0A2V9XEC3-F1
#
_entry.id   AF-A0A2V9XEC3-F1
#
_cell.length_a   1.000
_cell.length_b   1.000
_cell.length_c   1.000
_cell.angle_alpha   90.00
_cell.angle_beta   90.00
_cell.angle_gamma   90.00
#
_symmetry.space_group_name_H-M   'P 1'
#
loop_
_entity.id
_entity.type
_entity.pdbx_description
1 polymer ?
#
loop_
_entity_poly.entity_id
_entity_poly.type
_entity_poly.pdbx_seq_one_letter_code
_entity_poly.pdbx_strand_id
1 'polypeptide(L)'
;MTGNGLFGSTTLDVVIGLIFVYLLLAIICTTVNEWIAGILKTRAATLKSAITQLLDSQKESDSSADLNWFLKQFNTHPLIAGLKQAGQPDSHPAYLPARTFATAVIDITTSHKPGVIGFTDLEQGINNLPKRGRKKGAARTNSKRSR
;
A
#
# COMPACT_ATOMS: atom_id res chain seq x y z
N MET A 1 68.18 -4.63 -9.36
CA MET A 1 67.23 -3.65 -8.82
C MET A 1 66.00 -4.42 -8.34
N THR A 2 66.01 -4.85 -7.08
CA THR A 2 64.89 -5.57 -6.46
C THR A 2 63.78 -4.56 -6.19
N GLY A 3 62.77 -4.54 -7.07
CA GLY A 3 61.57 -3.72 -6.89
C GLY A 3 60.74 -4.29 -5.76
N ASN A 4 61.06 -3.89 -4.52
CA ASN A 4 60.16 -4.10 -3.40
C ASN A 4 58.90 -3.28 -3.70
N GLY A 5 57.75 -3.94 -3.84
CA GLY A 5 56.45 -3.28 -3.98
C GLY A 5 56.17 -2.34 -2.80
N LEU A 6 55.07 -1.59 -2.84
CA LEU A 6 54.77 -0.52 -1.87
C LEU A 6 54.80 -0.99 -0.41
N PHE A 7 54.51 -2.28 -0.18
CA PHE A 7 54.49 -2.94 1.13
C PHE A 7 55.65 -3.93 1.36
N GLY A 8 56.72 -3.86 0.57
CA GLY A 8 57.87 -4.77 0.70
C GLY A 8 57.62 -6.19 0.20
N SER A 9 56.41 -6.50 -0.30
CA SER A 9 56.04 -7.78 -0.90
C SER A 9 55.08 -7.56 -2.07
N THR A 10 55.47 -8.04 -3.26
CA THR A 10 54.66 -7.96 -4.48
C THR A 10 53.32 -8.68 -4.33
N THR A 11 53.29 -9.82 -3.64
CA THR A 11 52.06 -10.58 -3.41
C THR A 11 51.06 -9.81 -2.55
N LEU A 12 51.55 -9.13 -1.51
CA LEU A 12 50.69 -8.40 -0.59
C LEU A 12 50.06 -7.18 -1.28
N ASP A 13 50.82 -6.50 -2.14
CA ASP A 13 50.33 -5.39 -2.97
C ASP A 13 49.23 -5.84 -3.93
N VAL A 14 49.41 -6.99 -4.60
CA VAL A 14 48.40 -7.57 -5.50
C VAL A 14 47.13 -7.96 -4.76
N VAL A 15 47.25 -8.56 -3.57
CA VAL A 15 46.09 -8.96 -2.76
C VAL A 15 45.28 -7.74 -2.33
N ILE A 16 45.94 -6.68 -1.85
CA ILE A 16 45.26 -5.44 -1.47
C ILE A 16 44.60 -4.77 -2.69
N GLY A 17 45.28 -4.74 -3.83
CA GLY A 17 44.72 -4.24 -5.07
C GLY A 17 43.46 -4.99 -5.50
N LEU A 18 43.46 -6.33 -5.40
CA LEU A 18 42.30 -7.15 -5.73
C LEU A 18 41.12 -6.90 -4.77
N ILE A 19 41.38 -6.82 -3.46
CA ILE A 19 40.33 -6.50 -2.46
C ILE A 19 39.72 -5.14 -2.77
N PHE A 20 40.55 -4.13 -3.03
CA PHE A 20 40.09 -2.78 -3.33
C PHE A 20 39.22 -2.73 -4.59
N VAL A 21 39.68 -3.35 -5.69
CA VAL A 21 38.91 -3.41 -6.94
C VAL A 21 37.60 -4.18 -6.74
N TYR A 22 37.60 -5.26 -5.97
CA TYR A 22 36.39 -6.02 -5.67
C TYR A 22 35.38 -5.20 -4.87
N LEU A 23 35.83 -4.45 -3.85
CA LEU A 23 34.96 -3.57 -3.07
C LEU A 23 34.39 -2.43 -3.91
N LEU A 24 35.21 -1.80 -4.77
CA LEU A 24 34.72 -0.78 -5.70
C LEU A 24 33.67 -1.35 -6.64
N LEU A 25 33.90 -2.53 -7.21
CA LEU A 25 32.94 -3.18 -8.10
C LEU A 25 31.63 -3.51 -7.37
N ALA A 26 31.70 -3.96 -6.11
CA ALA A 26 30.51 -4.26 -5.30
C ALA A 26 29.67 -3.00 -5.01
N ILE A 27 30.31 -1.86 -4.71
CA ILE A 27 29.62 -0.58 -4.50
C ILE A 27 28.99 -0.09 -5.81
N ILE A 28 29.71 -0.19 -6.94
CA ILE A 28 29.18 0.18 -8.26
C ILE A 28 27.98 -0.68 -8.60
N CYS A 29 28.05 -2.00 -8.41
CA CYS A 29 26.94 -2.92 -8.65
C CYS A 29 25.70 -2.55 -7.82
N THR A 30 25.89 -2.27 -6.52
CA THR A 30 24.81 -1.84 -5.63
C THR A 30 24.17 -0.53 -6.10
N THR A 31 25.00 0.44 -6.48
CA THR A 31 24.56 1.76 -6.94
C THR A 31 23.79 1.65 -8.24
N VAL A 32 24.25 0.83 -9.19
CA VAL A 32 23.56 0.58 -10.46
C VAL A 32 22.21 -0.07 -10.22
N ASN A 33 22.12 -1.07 -9.34
CA ASN A 33 20.85 -1.72 -9.03
C ASN A 33 19.86 -0.74 -8.37
N GLU A 34 20.32 0.07 -7.42
CA GLU A 34 19.50 1.09 -6.77
C GLU A 34 19.08 2.19 -7.75
N TRP A 35 19.95 2.57 -8.70
CA TRP A 35 19.64 3.55 -9.74
C TRP A 35 18.58 3.04 -10.72
N ILE A 36 18.69 1.79 -11.17
CA ILE A 36 17.68 1.12 -12.00
C ILE A 36 16.35 1.02 -11.24
N ALA A 37 16.38 0.63 -9.96
CA ALA A 37 15.19 0.59 -9.11
C ALA A 37 14.56 1.97 -8.88
N GLY A 38 15.39 3.02 -8.75
CA GLY A 38 14.97 4.41 -8.61
C GLY A 38 14.27 4.94 -9.86
N ILE A 39 14.79 4.64 -11.05
CA ILE A 39 14.18 5.04 -12.32
C ILE A 39 12.83 4.33 -12.54
N LEU A 40 12.73 3.05 -12.18
CA LEU A 40 11.53 2.25 -12.41
C LEU A 40 10.36 2.55 -11.45
N LYS A 41 10.51 3.52 -10.52
CA LYS A 41 9.50 3.86 -9.48
C LYS A 41 8.86 2.62 -8.82
N THR A 42 9.60 1.51 -8.76
CA THR A 42 9.02 0.19 -8.43
C THR A 42 8.44 0.21 -7.04
N ARG A 43 9.04 0.92 -6.09
CA ARG A 43 8.53 1.04 -4.71
C ARG A 43 7.10 1.57 -4.64
N ALA A 44 6.81 2.67 -5.33
CA ALA A 44 5.46 3.25 -5.36
C ALA A 44 4.47 2.35 -6.11
N ALA A 45 4.91 1.70 -7.18
CA ALA A 45 4.09 0.76 -7.94
C ALA A 45 3.78 -0.53 -7.16
N THR A 46 4.78 -1.10 -6.48
CA THR A 46 4.65 -2.28 -5.62
C THR A 46 3.75 -1.98 -4.43
N LEU A 47 3.90 -0.82 -3.80
CA LEU A 47 3.01 -0.41 -2.70
C LEU A 47 1.57 -0.23 -3.19
N LYS A 48 1.36 0.45 -4.33
CA LYS A 48 0.04 0.56 -4.94
C LYS A 48 -0.56 -0.81 -5.23
N SER A 49 0.22 -1.69 -5.87
CA SER A 49 -0.21 -3.05 -6.21
C SER A 49 -0.56 -3.85 -4.96
N ALA A 50 0.24 -3.78 -3.90
CA ALA A 50 -0.01 -4.43 -2.63
C ALA A 50 -1.26 -3.88 -1.93
N ILE A 51 -1.47 -2.56 -1.89
CA ILE A 51 -2.68 -1.94 -1.32
C ILE A 51 -3.91 -2.37 -2.11
N THR A 52 -3.85 -2.33 -3.44
CA THR A 52 -4.94 -2.80 -4.28
C THR A 52 -5.22 -4.27 -4.03
N GLN A 53 -4.19 -5.14 -3.94
CA GLN A 53 -4.36 -6.56 -3.65
C GLN A 53 -4.92 -6.82 -2.24
N LEU A 54 -4.46 -6.11 -1.21
CA LEU A 54 -4.96 -6.24 0.16
C LEU A 54 -6.43 -5.81 0.27
N LEU A 55 -6.84 -4.82 -0.50
CA LEU A 55 -8.22 -4.34 -0.52
C LEU A 55 -9.10 -5.13 -1.50
N ASP A 56 -8.54 -5.73 -2.56
CA ASP A 56 -9.21 -6.60 -3.54
C ASP A 56 -9.35 -8.06 -3.08
N SER A 57 -8.50 -8.53 -2.16
CA SER A 57 -8.57 -9.89 -1.61
C SER A 57 -9.63 -10.08 -0.53
N GLN A 58 -10.37 -9.03 -0.15
CA GLN A 58 -11.61 -9.11 0.66
C GLN A 58 -12.81 -9.64 -0.16
N LYS A 59 -12.54 -10.48 -1.16
CA LYS A 59 -13.47 -10.91 -2.21
C LYS A 59 -13.95 -12.33 -1.95
N GLU A 60 -14.95 -12.45 -1.09
CA GLU A 60 -16.03 -13.41 -1.32
C GLU A 60 -17.21 -12.64 -1.94
N SER A 61 -17.57 -12.99 -3.18
CA SER A 61 -18.77 -12.55 -3.93
C SER A 61 -18.73 -11.24 -4.76
N ASP A 62 -18.56 -11.41 -6.07
CA ASP A 62 -19.30 -10.75 -7.18
C ASP A 62 -19.88 -9.34 -6.97
N SER A 63 -19.05 -8.33 -6.69
CA SER A 63 -19.44 -6.91 -6.81
C SER A 63 -18.25 -6.04 -7.19
N SER A 64 -17.74 -6.21 -8.41
CA SER A 64 -16.64 -5.41 -9.00
C SER A 64 -16.95 -3.91 -9.16
N ALA A 65 -18.19 -3.48 -8.94
CA ALA A 65 -18.59 -2.08 -8.99
C ALA A 65 -18.27 -1.31 -7.69
N ASP A 66 -18.36 -1.96 -6.52
CA ASP A 66 -18.26 -1.25 -5.23
C ASP A 66 -16.80 -1.03 -4.78
N LEU A 67 -15.86 -1.93 -5.05
CA LEU A 67 -14.49 -1.75 -4.52
C LEU A 67 -13.76 -0.50 -5.10
N ASN A 68 -14.13 -0.09 -6.30
CA ASN A 68 -13.64 1.15 -6.89
C ASN A 68 -13.98 2.38 -6.04
N TRP A 69 -15.12 2.38 -5.31
CA TRP A 69 -15.50 3.51 -4.48
C TRP A 69 -14.60 3.61 -3.24
N PHE A 70 -14.30 2.50 -2.56
CA PHE A 70 -13.46 2.50 -1.36
C PHE A 70 -12.02 2.85 -1.69
N LEU A 71 -11.45 2.25 -2.75
CA LEU A 71 -10.11 2.60 -3.22
C LEU A 71 -10.02 4.07 -3.65
N LYS A 72 -11.06 4.59 -4.31
CA LYS A 72 -11.11 6.01 -4.68
C LYS A 72 -11.17 6.89 -3.44
N GLN A 73 -12.01 6.58 -2.47
CA GLN A 73 -12.15 7.34 -1.22
C GLN A 73 -10.87 7.29 -0.36
N PHE A 74 -10.18 6.16 -0.37
CA PHE A 74 -8.89 6.00 0.28
C PHE A 74 -7.82 6.88 -0.38
N ASN A 75 -7.73 6.88 -1.71
CA ASN A 75 -6.75 7.71 -2.42
C ASN A 75 -7.04 9.22 -2.34
N THR A 76 -8.30 9.63 -2.11
CA THR A 76 -8.69 11.03 -1.93
C THR A 76 -8.58 11.53 -0.49
N HIS A 77 -8.36 10.64 0.48
CA HIS A 77 -8.28 10.99 1.89
C HIS A 77 -7.16 12.02 2.16
N PRO A 78 -7.39 13.11 2.94
CA PRO A 78 -6.43 14.21 3.12
C PRO A 78 -5.07 13.76 3.67
N LEU A 79 -5.04 12.77 4.56
CA LEU A 79 -3.79 12.20 5.07
C LEU A 79 -2.97 11.47 4.00
N ILE A 80 -3.63 10.90 2.98
CA ILE A 80 -2.97 10.17 1.89
C ILE A 80 -2.62 11.15 0.77
N ALA A 81 -3.51 12.08 0.46
CA ALA A 81 -3.28 13.18 -0.47
C ALA A 81 -2.06 14.03 -0.05
N GLY A 82 -1.89 14.28 1.25
CA GLY A 82 -0.73 15.00 1.79
C GLY A 82 0.61 14.24 1.69
N LEU A 83 0.58 12.92 1.47
CA LEU A 83 1.79 12.11 1.23
C LEU A 83 2.16 12.01 -0.25
N LYS A 84 1.29 12.48 -1.15
CA LYS A 84 1.56 12.50 -2.59
C LYS A 84 2.56 13.61 -2.89
N GLN A 85 3.38 13.39 -3.90
CA GLN A 85 4.38 14.38 -4.31
C GLN A 85 3.66 15.64 -4.84
N ALA A 86 4.02 16.81 -4.27
CA ALA A 86 3.43 18.08 -4.65
C ALA A 86 3.57 18.31 -6.18
N GLY A 87 2.45 18.59 -6.85
CA GLY A 87 2.41 18.82 -8.30
C GLY A 87 2.16 17.57 -9.16
N GLN A 88 2.04 16.37 -8.59
CA GLN A 88 1.67 15.16 -9.34
C GLN A 88 0.44 14.46 -8.75
N PRO A 89 -0.78 14.72 -9.27
CA PRO A 89 -2.01 14.12 -8.78
C PRO A 89 -2.08 12.60 -9.00
N ASP A 90 -1.28 12.02 -9.89
CA ASP A 90 -1.21 10.57 -10.11
C ASP A 90 -0.01 9.89 -9.43
N SER A 91 0.80 10.66 -8.70
CA SER A 91 1.96 10.10 -7.97
C SER A 91 1.49 9.42 -6.69
N HIS A 92 1.81 8.14 -6.55
CA HIS A 92 1.60 7.37 -5.34
C HIS A 92 2.83 7.48 -4.42
N PRO A 93 2.65 7.55 -3.10
CA PRO A 93 3.78 7.60 -2.18
C PRO A 93 4.62 6.32 -2.30
N ALA A 94 5.94 6.45 -2.28
CA ALA A 94 6.85 5.30 -2.26
C ALA A 94 6.83 4.55 -0.92
N TYR A 95 6.27 5.17 0.13
CA TYR A 95 6.13 4.60 1.46
C TYR A 95 4.87 5.15 2.13
N LEU A 96 4.05 4.25 2.68
CA LEU A 96 2.85 4.59 3.44
C LEU A 96 2.98 4.03 4.86
N PRO A 97 3.15 4.89 5.88
CA PRO A 97 3.26 4.42 7.26
C PRO A 97 2.00 3.65 7.69
N ALA A 98 2.19 2.53 8.39
CA ALA A 98 1.10 1.70 8.87
C ALA A 98 0.06 2.49 9.70
N ARG A 99 0.53 3.45 10.50
CA ARG A 99 -0.34 4.33 11.29
C ARG A 99 -1.26 5.18 10.40
N THR A 100 -0.72 5.81 9.36
CA THR A 100 -1.50 6.64 8.44
C THR A 100 -2.51 5.81 7.66
N PHE A 101 -2.11 4.61 7.22
CA PHE A 101 -3.00 3.65 6.58
C PHE A 101 -4.17 3.28 7.51
N ALA A 102 -3.88 2.86 8.75
CA ALA A 102 -4.91 2.45 9.70
C ALA A 102 -5.87 3.59 10.05
N THR A 103 -5.36 4.81 10.28
CA THR A 103 -6.19 5.98 10.53
C THR A 103 -7.12 6.27 9.34
N ALA A 104 -6.61 6.23 8.11
CA ALA A 104 -7.42 6.46 6.91
C ALA A 104 -8.50 5.38 6.74
N VAL A 105 -8.19 4.10 6.99
CA VAL A 105 -9.18 3.02 6.93
C VAL A 105 -10.26 3.20 8.01
N ILE A 106 -9.88 3.54 9.25
CA ILE A 106 -10.81 3.79 10.34
C ILE A 106 -11.73 4.96 10.01
N ASP A 107 -11.20 6.06 9.46
CA ASP A 107 -11.99 7.25 9.10
C ASP A 107 -12.93 7.01 7.91
N ILE A 108 -12.57 6.15 6.95
CA ILE A 108 -13.46 5.80 5.84
C ILE A 108 -14.58 4.84 6.28
N THR A 109 -14.30 3.96 7.24
CA THR A 109 -15.25 2.97 7.74
C THR A 109 -16.16 3.51 8.85
N THR A 110 -15.68 4.46 9.65
CA THR A 110 -16.50 5.29 10.54
C THR A 110 -17.13 6.39 9.71
N SER A 111 -18.42 6.29 9.38
CA SER A 111 -19.13 7.35 8.67
C SER A 111 -18.88 8.71 9.32
N HIS A 112 -18.10 9.55 8.63
CA HIS A 112 -17.70 10.92 8.97
C HIS A 112 -18.45 11.56 10.15
N LYS A 113 -17.94 11.37 11.36
CA LYS A 113 -18.31 12.13 12.55
C LYS A 113 -17.04 12.75 13.13
N PRO A 114 -16.81 14.07 12.97
CA PRO A 114 -15.72 14.74 13.66
C PRO A 114 -16.02 14.77 15.17
N GLY A 115 -15.38 13.89 15.96
CA GLY A 115 -15.56 13.83 17.42
C GLY A 115 -15.00 12.55 18.07
N VAL A 116 -15.04 12.48 19.41
CA VAL A 116 -14.66 11.28 20.20
C VAL A 116 -15.58 10.13 19.82
N ILE A 117 -15.02 9.09 19.23
CA ILE A 117 -15.75 7.94 18.69
C ILE A 117 -16.23 7.09 19.87
N GLY A 118 -17.49 7.22 20.24
CA GLY A 118 -18.15 6.38 21.24
C GLY A 118 -18.68 5.07 20.65
N PHE A 119 -18.87 4.07 21.49
CA PHE A 119 -19.50 2.78 21.12
C PHE A 119 -20.88 2.97 20.44
N THR A 120 -21.59 4.03 20.81
CA THR A 120 -22.89 4.42 20.24
C THR A 120 -22.81 4.89 18.79
N ASP A 121 -21.70 5.49 18.38
CA ASP A 121 -21.48 5.92 16.99
C ASP A 121 -21.10 4.75 16.09
N LEU A 122 -20.39 3.76 16.65
CA LEU A 122 -20.14 2.47 15.98
C LEU A 122 -21.45 1.69 15.76
N GLU A 123 -22.35 1.68 16.74
CA GLU A 123 -23.66 1.04 16.62
C GLU A 123 -24.52 1.69 15.52
N GLN A 124 -24.47 3.02 15.43
CA GLN A 124 -25.18 3.78 14.40
C GLN A 124 -24.57 3.60 12.99
N GLY A 125 -23.25 3.45 12.89
CA GLY A 125 -22.56 3.14 11.63
C GLY A 125 -22.91 1.73 11.12
N ILE A 126 -22.95 0.73 12.02
CA ILE A 126 -23.39 -0.64 11.69
C ILE A 126 -24.84 -0.65 11.20
N ASN A 127 -25.72 0.14 11.83
CA ASN A 127 -27.12 0.23 11.44
C ASN A 127 -27.36 1.01 10.13
N ASN A 128 -26.46 1.90 9.74
CA ASN A 128 -26.56 2.70 8.50
C ASN A 128 -25.86 2.08 7.30
N LEU A 129 -25.18 0.95 7.46
CA LEU A 129 -24.74 0.16 6.31
C LEU A 129 -25.97 -0.31 5.52
N PRO A 130 -26.01 -0.14 4.18
CA PRO A 130 -27.14 -0.57 3.37
C PRO A 130 -27.37 -2.07 3.59
N LYS A 131 -28.55 -2.42 4.14
CA LYS A 131 -28.92 -3.81 4.46
C LYS A 131 -28.92 -4.64 3.19
N ARG A 132 -27.82 -5.34 2.93
CA ARG A 132 -27.72 -6.35 1.88
C ARG A 132 -28.58 -7.56 2.29
N GLY A 133 -29.79 -7.61 1.75
CA GLY A 133 -30.60 -8.81 1.58
C GLY A 133 -30.84 -9.69 2.81
N ARG A 134 -31.66 -9.24 3.78
CA ARG A 134 -32.50 -10.22 4.49
C ARG A 134 -33.52 -10.73 3.48
N LYS A 135 -33.27 -11.91 2.91
CA LYS A 135 -34.30 -12.66 2.20
C LYS A 135 -35.54 -12.67 3.12
N LYS A 136 -36.61 -12.00 2.68
CA LYS A 136 -37.94 -12.21 3.25
C LYS A 136 -38.25 -13.68 2.99
N GLY A 137 -38.03 -14.49 4.02
CA GLY A 137 -38.46 -15.87 4.06
C GLY A 137 -39.94 -15.92 3.74
N ALA A 138 -40.27 -16.85 2.85
CA ALA A 138 -41.60 -17.21 2.42
C ALA A 138 -42.63 -17.18 3.56
N ALA A 139 -43.70 -16.40 3.36
CA ALA A 139 -45.00 -16.69 3.94
C ALA A 139 -46.03 -16.63 2.81
N ARG A 140 -46.14 -17.74 2.09
CA ARG A 140 -47.33 -18.10 1.31
C ARG A 140 -48.48 -18.30 2.29
N THR A 141 -49.44 -17.38 2.36
CA THR A 141 -50.85 -17.67 2.76
C THR A 141 -51.74 -16.59 2.12
N ASN A 142 -52.27 -16.82 0.92
CA ASN A 142 -53.67 -17.16 0.69
C ASN A 142 -54.68 -16.26 1.44
N SER A 143 -55.26 -15.28 0.74
CA SER A 143 -56.61 -14.82 1.02
C SER A 143 -57.35 -14.55 -0.29
N LYS A 144 -58.16 -15.55 -0.66
CA LYS A 144 -59.26 -15.51 -1.61
C LYS A 144 -60.11 -14.24 -1.47
N ARG A 145 -60.51 -13.71 -2.63
CA ARG A 145 -61.91 -13.46 -3.04
C ARG A 145 -62.72 -12.50 -2.14
N SER A 146 -62.99 -11.29 -2.64
CA SER A 146 -64.38 -10.79 -2.65
C SER A 146 -64.57 -9.82 -3.82
N ARG A 147 -65.48 -10.22 -4.72
CA ARG A 147 -66.39 -9.30 -5.39
C ARG A 147 -67.44 -8.85 -4.38
#